data_AF-A0A2D4WNP2-F1
#
_entry.id   AF-A0A2D4WNP2-F1
#
_cell.length_a   1.000
_cell.length_b   1.000
_cell.length_c   1.000
_cell.angle_alpha   90.00
_cell.angle_beta   90.00
_cell.angle_gamma   90.00
#
_symmetry.space_group_name_H-M   'P 1'
#
loop_
_entity.id
_entity.type
_entity.pdbx_description
1 polymer ?
#
loop_
_entity_poly.entity_id
_entity_poly.type
_entity_poly.pdbx_seq_one_letter_code
_entity_poly.pdbx_strand_id
1 'polypeptide(L)'
;ALMADGNMPGSDPKGRSIQKTLDFILACSTDTGLISADKTSHGPMYGHGFATLFLGEIYGMNNEDPRVRDTLVRAVQLIVNTQNEEGGWRYNPIPYDADVSVTICQVMALRAARNAGIKVPKETIDRAVRYIRDCQNPDGGFRYMIQPGNSAWPRTAAGVATLFYAGIYEDDSISRGITYLENAVGPDSGRMSTISSHYLYGHYYACQVMFIAGGEQWRSWWPVIREDLIRSQSSDGSWNLNTNVGAEYGTAMALIVLQMPKRYLPIFQK
;
A
#
# COMPACT_ATOMS: atom_id res chain seq x y z
N ALA A 1 0.81 3.48 11.00
CA ALA A 1 -0.01 3.29 12.22
C ALA A 1 -0.16 4.57 13.04
N LEU A 2 0.93 5.17 13.55
CA LEU A 2 0.84 6.40 14.38
C LEU A 2 0.22 7.58 13.63
N MET A 3 0.61 7.80 12.37
CA MET A 3 0.00 8.84 11.53
C MET A 3 -1.46 8.56 11.17
N ALA A 4 -1.86 7.28 11.08
CA ALA A 4 -3.27 6.90 10.89
C ALA A 4 -4.16 7.22 12.10
N ASP A 5 -3.54 7.44 13.26
CA ASP A 5 -4.17 7.96 14.47
C ASP A 5 -4.12 9.51 14.54
N GLY A 6 -3.64 10.18 13.49
CA GLY A 6 -3.56 11.65 13.40
C GLY A 6 -2.31 12.26 14.05
N ASN A 7 -1.32 11.45 14.43
CA ASN A 7 -0.07 11.95 15.00
C ASN A 7 0.89 12.44 13.91
N MET A 8 1.64 13.48 14.20
CA MET A 8 2.61 14.13 13.31
C MET A 8 4.00 14.18 13.95
N PRO A 9 5.09 14.40 13.17
CA PRO A 9 6.40 14.69 13.75
C PRO A 9 6.31 15.83 14.77
N GLY A 10 6.92 15.65 15.93
CA GLY A 10 6.73 16.57 17.05
C GLY A 10 7.48 16.17 18.32
N SER A 11 7.26 16.93 19.38
CA SER A 11 7.99 16.79 20.65
C SER A 11 7.35 15.79 21.62
N ASP A 12 6.09 15.35 21.41
CA ASP A 12 5.43 14.33 22.23
C ASP A 12 5.99 12.91 21.95
N PRO A 13 5.72 11.89 22.79
CA PRO A 13 6.29 10.56 22.60
C PRO A 13 6.00 9.91 21.24
N LYS A 14 4.79 10.05 20.69
CA LYS A 14 4.44 9.49 19.37
C LYS A 14 5.07 10.35 18.27
N GLY A 15 5.01 11.67 18.41
CA GLY A 15 5.63 12.61 17.46
C GLY A 15 7.14 12.44 17.34
N ARG A 16 7.85 12.14 18.43
CA ARG A 16 9.30 11.86 18.41
C ARG A 16 9.62 10.58 17.63
N SER A 17 8.79 9.55 17.74
CA SER A 17 8.98 8.31 16.97
C SER A 17 8.78 8.56 15.47
N ILE A 18 7.80 9.39 15.09
CA ILE A 18 7.58 9.78 13.70
C ILE A 18 8.74 10.65 13.20
N GLN A 19 9.21 11.62 13.99
CA GLN A 19 10.35 12.46 13.64
C GLN A 19 11.61 11.63 13.40
N LYS A 20 11.93 10.68 14.29
CA LYS A 20 13.08 9.77 14.09
C LYS A 20 12.95 8.93 12.82
N THR A 21 11.73 8.50 12.49
CA THR A 21 11.45 7.75 11.24
C THR A 21 11.66 8.65 10.03
N LEU A 22 11.20 9.89 10.08
CA LEU A 22 11.41 10.88 9.03
C LEU A 22 12.90 11.16 8.82
N ASP A 23 13.64 11.44 9.88
CA ASP A 23 15.08 11.71 9.80
C ASP A 23 15.85 10.52 9.23
N PHE A 24 15.47 9.30 9.62
CA PHE A 24 16.05 8.07 9.08
C PHE A 24 15.76 7.91 7.58
N ILE A 25 14.52 8.09 7.15
CA ILE A 25 14.14 8.00 5.73
C ILE A 25 14.88 9.04 4.88
N LEU A 26 15.00 10.27 5.37
CA LEU A 26 15.74 11.33 4.69
C LEU A 26 17.23 10.99 4.57
N ALA A 27 17.83 10.41 5.62
CA ALA A 27 19.22 9.96 5.62
C ALA A 27 19.48 8.78 4.65
N CYS A 28 18.45 7.97 4.36
CA CYS A 28 18.51 6.88 3.38
C CYS A 28 18.30 7.33 1.92
N SER A 29 18.06 8.62 1.67
CA SER A 29 17.91 9.14 0.30
C SER A 29 19.27 9.38 -0.35
N THR A 30 19.40 8.94 -1.60
CA THR A 30 20.58 9.19 -2.44
C THR A 30 20.31 10.31 -3.47
N ASP A 31 21.37 10.80 -4.11
CA ASP A 31 21.28 11.80 -5.18
C ASP A 31 20.45 11.32 -6.39
N THR A 32 20.40 10.00 -6.61
CA THR A 32 19.56 9.39 -7.66
C THR A 32 18.06 9.50 -7.36
N GLY A 33 17.69 9.87 -6.14
CA GLY A 33 16.31 9.83 -5.64
C GLY A 33 15.93 8.50 -4.99
N LEU A 34 16.77 7.47 -5.07
CA LEU A 34 16.49 6.19 -4.42
C LEU A 34 16.52 6.38 -2.90
N ILE A 35 15.52 5.80 -2.24
CA ILE A 35 15.44 5.73 -0.78
C ILE A 35 15.57 4.26 -0.40
N SER A 36 16.68 3.88 0.23
CA SER A 36 16.94 2.51 0.63
C SER A 36 17.86 2.47 1.84
N ALA A 37 17.62 1.53 2.75
CA ALA A 37 18.59 1.17 3.78
C ALA A 37 19.68 0.25 3.20
N ASP A 38 20.80 0.12 3.90
CA ASP A 38 21.98 -0.65 3.47
C ASP A 38 21.71 -2.15 3.23
N LYS A 39 20.70 -2.72 3.91
CA LYS A 39 20.30 -4.12 3.76
C LYS A 39 18.87 -4.21 3.25
N THR A 40 18.71 -4.73 2.05
CA THR A 40 17.39 -5.06 1.49
C THR A 40 17.32 -6.56 1.21
N SER A 41 16.18 -7.18 1.54
CA SER A 41 16.04 -8.64 1.39
C SER A 41 15.70 -9.07 -0.04
N HIS A 42 14.99 -8.23 -0.78
CA HIS A 42 14.47 -8.55 -2.12
C HIS A 42 14.54 -7.34 -3.06
N GLY A 43 15.51 -6.43 -2.87
CA GLY A 43 15.67 -5.21 -3.68
C GLY A 43 14.97 -3.97 -3.09
N PRO A 44 15.43 -2.75 -3.44
CA PRO A 44 15.07 -1.53 -2.72
C PRO A 44 13.70 -0.96 -3.08
N MET A 45 13.12 -1.30 -4.23
CA MET A 45 11.93 -0.59 -4.74
C MET A 45 10.68 -0.78 -3.89
N TYR A 46 10.57 -1.91 -3.19
CA TYR A 46 9.46 -2.14 -2.25
C TYR A 46 9.49 -1.13 -1.10
N GLY A 47 10.66 -0.98 -0.47
CA GLY A 47 10.88 0.00 0.59
C GLY A 47 10.83 1.44 0.07
N HIS A 48 11.36 1.69 -1.12
CA HIS A 48 11.32 2.99 -1.77
C HIS A 48 9.89 3.50 -1.96
N GLY A 49 8.97 2.65 -2.44
CA GLY A 49 7.57 3.02 -2.61
C GLY A 49 6.91 3.41 -1.27
N PHE A 50 7.09 2.60 -0.22
CA PHE A 50 6.55 2.93 1.10
C PHE A 50 7.19 4.16 1.75
N ALA A 51 8.49 4.37 1.57
CA ALA A 51 9.18 5.56 2.05
C ALA A 51 8.68 6.82 1.33
N THR A 52 8.46 6.73 0.02
CA THR A 52 7.92 7.83 -0.80
C THR A 52 6.47 8.13 -0.41
N LEU A 53 5.65 7.11 -0.18
CA LEU A 53 4.30 7.26 0.39
C LEU A 53 4.36 7.98 1.74
N PHE A 54 5.22 7.55 2.66
CA PHE A 54 5.39 8.20 3.96
C PHE A 54 5.75 9.68 3.83
N LEU A 55 6.72 10.02 2.98
CA LEU A 55 7.10 11.41 2.72
C LEU A 55 5.95 12.21 2.10
N GLY A 56 5.16 11.60 1.21
CA GLY A 56 3.95 12.18 0.64
C GLY A 56 2.90 12.52 1.70
N GLU A 57 2.64 11.60 2.64
CA GLU A 57 1.71 11.84 3.75
C GLU A 57 2.23 12.91 4.71
N ILE A 58 3.52 12.90 5.06
CA ILE A 58 4.14 13.94 5.91
C ILE A 58 3.99 15.30 5.23
N TYR A 59 4.39 15.41 3.96
CA TYR A 59 4.36 16.67 3.23
C TYR A 59 2.93 17.19 2.99
N GLY A 60 1.99 16.27 2.74
CA GLY A 60 0.57 16.60 2.57
C GLY A 60 -0.09 17.10 3.87
N MET A 61 0.39 16.64 5.03
CA MET A 61 -0.11 17.09 6.35
C MET A 61 0.63 18.32 6.87
N ASN A 62 1.94 18.47 6.59
CA ASN A 62 2.75 19.66 6.90
C ASN A 62 3.82 19.85 5.82
N ASN A 63 3.78 21.01 5.14
CA ASN A 63 4.66 21.35 4.01
C ASN A 63 5.83 22.30 4.36
N GLU A 64 6.10 22.52 5.65
CA GLU A 64 7.09 23.50 6.12
C GLU A 64 8.55 23.04 5.98
N ASP A 65 8.82 21.73 5.98
CA ASP A 65 10.19 21.19 5.86
C ASP A 65 10.60 21.02 4.39
N PRO A 66 11.47 21.88 3.84
CA PRO A 66 11.87 21.82 2.43
C PRO A 66 12.64 20.53 2.10
N ARG A 67 13.30 19.89 3.08
CA ARG A 67 14.04 18.63 2.87
C ARG A 67 13.11 17.50 2.46
N VAL A 68 11.89 17.49 3.00
CA VAL A 68 10.85 16.51 2.70
C VAL A 68 10.40 16.69 1.25
N ARG A 69 10.09 17.92 0.85
CA ARG A 69 9.67 18.24 -0.51
C ARG A 69 10.72 17.83 -1.53
N ASP A 70 11.96 18.23 -1.33
CA ASP A 70 13.04 17.98 -2.28
C ASP A 70 13.31 16.47 -2.43
N THR A 71 13.29 15.73 -1.32
CA THR A 71 13.45 14.28 -1.32
C THR A 71 12.27 13.59 -2.00
N LEU A 72 11.04 14.02 -1.71
CA LEU A 72 9.83 13.48 -2.34
C LEU A 72 9.83 13.69 -3.86
N VAL A 73 10.24 14.87 -4.34
CA VAL A 73 10.32 15.15 -5.79
C VAL A 73 11.33 14.22 -6.47
N ARG A 74 12.53 14.05 -5.90
CA ARG A 74 13.54 13.14 -6.48
C ARG A 74 13.07 11.68 -6.45
N ALA A 75 12.44 11.26 -5.36
CA ALA A 75 11.89 9.91 -5.25
C ALA A 75 10.80 9.62 -6.29
N VAL A 76 9.84 10.55 -6.46
CA VAL A 76 8.82 10.45 -7.52
C VAL A 76 9.45 10.37 -8.91
N GLN A 77 10.49 11.17 -9.18
CA GLN A 77 11.18 11.14 -10.46
C GLN A 77 11.86 9.78 -10.71
N LEU A 78 12.45 9.16 -9.69
CA LEU A 78 13.01 7.81 -9.80
C LEU A 78 11.92 6.79 -10.13
N ILE A 79 10.77 6.84 -9.45
CA ILE A 79 9.63 5.95 -9.75
C ILE A 79 9.23 6.10 -11.22
N VAL A 80 9.03 7.33 -11.68
CA VAL A 80 8.64 7.59 -13.08
C VAL A 80 9.67 7.04 -14.07
N ASN A 81 10.96 7.25 -13.82
CA ASN A 81 12.04 6.86 -14.74
C ASN A 81 12.34 5.36 -14.77
N THR A 82 11.87 4.60 -13.76
CA THR A 82 12.15 3.17 -13.62
C THR A 82 10.95 2.28 -13.98
N GLN A 83 9.86 2.87 -14.47
CA GLN A 83 8.71 2.12 -14.99
C GLN A 83 9.11 1.37 -16.27
N ASN A 84 8.96 0.04 -16.29
CA ASN A 84 9.30 -0.77 -17.46
C ASN A 84 8.31 -0.58 -18.61
N GLU A 85 8.55 -1.18 -19.78
CA GLU A 85 7.68 -1.07 -20.97
C GLU A 85 6.26 -1.59 -20.74
N GLU A 86 6.11 -2.66 -19.94
CA GLU A 86 4.82 -3.25 -19.56
C GLU A 86 3.95 -2.29 -18.73
N GLY A 87 4.56 -1.30 -18.07
CA GLY A 87 3.89 -0.28 -17.29
C GLY A 87 3.91 -0.49 -15.77
N GLY A 88 4.63 -1.51 -15.29
CA GLY A 88 4.79 -1.76 -13.86
C GLY A 88 6.21 -1.54 -13.35
N TRP A 89 6.43 -1.97 -12.12
CA TRP A 89 7.72 -1.92 -11.44
C TRP A 89 7.99 -3.23 -10.72
N ARG A 90 9.28 -3.48 -10.48
CA ARG A 90 9.73 -4.57 -9.61
C ARG A 90 10.88 -4.13 -8.72
N TYR A 91 11.61 -5.11 -8.19
CA TYR A 91 12.51 -4.99 -7.07
C TYR A 91 13.68 -4.03 -7.23
N ASN A 92 14.19 -3.87 -8.44
CA ASN A 92 15.34 -3.02 -8.74
C ASN A 92 14.89 -1.72 -9.42
N PRO A 93 15.61 -0.60 -9.21
CA PRO A 93 15.29 0.69 -9.82
C PRO A 93 15.77 0.73 -11.28
N ILE A 94 15.31 -0.24 -12.08
CA ILE A 94 15.61 -0.37 -13.50
C ILE A 94 14.31 -0.75 -14.25
N PRO A 95 14.09 -0.24 -15.47
CA PRO A 95 12.88 -0.51 -16.24
C PRO A 95 12.95 -1.86 -16.95
N TYR A 96 13.09 -2.95 -16.20
CA TYR A 96 13.28 -4.30 -16.76
C TYR A 96 12.04 -5.19 -16.62
N ASP A 97 11.58 -5.41 -15.40
CA ASP A 97 10.46 -6.29 -15.10
C ASP A 97 9.45 -5.63 -14.16
N ALA A 98 8.29 -6.27 -14.01
CA ALA A 98 7.20 -5.78 -13.19
C ALA A 98 6.49 -6.90 -12.43
N ASP A 99 5.90 -6.55 -11.29
CA ASP A 99 4.94 -7.39 -10.57
C ASP A 99 3.81 -6.56 -9.95
N VAL A 100 2.73 -7.21 -9.52
CA VAL A 100 1.59 -6.52 -8.88
C VAL A 100 1.96 -5.92 -7.53
N SER A 101 2.86 -6.55 -6.76
CA SER A 101 3.09 -6.20 -5.35
C SER A 101 3.98 -4.97 -5.16
N VAL A 102 4.96 -4.74 -6.03
CA VAL A 102 5.77 -3.53 -6.09
C VAL A 102 5.00 -2.41 -6.81
N THR A 103 4.22 -2.75 -7.85
CA THR A 103 3.45 -1.75 -8.61
C THR A 103 2.45 -1.02 -7.72
N ILE A 104 1.72 -1.71 -6.84
CA ILE A 104 0.82 -1.03 -5.88
C ILE A 104 1.57 -0.04 -4.97
N CYS A 105 2.77 -0.40 -4.49
CA CYS A 105 3.58 0.47 -3.64
C CYS A 105 3.95 1.77 -4.36
N GLN A 106 4.35 1.67 -5.63
CA GLN A 106 4.68 2.84 -6.44
C GLN A 106 3.45 3.69 -6.74
N VAL A 107 2.32 3.07 -7.09
CA VAL A 107 1.08 3.80 -7.39
C VAL A 107 0.55 4.55 -6.16
N MET A 108 0.60 3.95 -4.96
CA MET A 108 0.24 4.65 -3.72
C MET A 108 1.18 5.83 -3.44
N ALA A 109 2.48 5.66 -3.64
CA ALA A 109 3.46 6.73 -3.49
C ALA A 109 3.19 7.90 -4.44
N LEU A 110 2.95 7.60 -5.72
CA LEU A 110 2.60 8.60 -6.73
C LEU A 110 1.27 9.29 -6.41
N ARG A 111 0.28 8.55 -5.88
CA ARG A 111 -0.99 9.14 -5.44
C ARG A 111 -0.80 10.10 -4.27
N ALA A 112 -0.04 9.71 -3.24
CA ALA A 112 0.26 10.57 -2.10
C ALA A 112 1.03 11.83 -2.52
N ALA A 113 2.02 11.68 -3.39
CA ALA A 113 2.76 12.81 -3.95
C ALA A 113 1.84 13.78 -4.72
N ARG A 114 0.91 13.26 -5.55
CA ARG A 114 -0.08 14.08 -6.27
C ARG A 114 -1.03 14.79 -5.31
N ASN A 115 -1.51 14.11 -4.26
CA ASN A 115 -2.35 14.72 -3.23
C ASN A 115 -1.62 15.87 -2.52
N ALA A 116 -0.29 15.77 -2.36
CA ALA A 116 0.56 16.79 -1.78
C ALA A 116 1.05 17.87 -2.79
N GLY A 117 0.48 17.91 -4.00
CA GLY A 117 0.79 18.93 -5.02
C GLY A 117 2.05 18.67 -5.85
N ILE A 118 2.68 17.50 -5.74
CA ILE A 118 3.81 17.11 -6.59
C ILE A 118 3.29 16.58 -7.93
N LYS A 119 3.86 17.07 -9.03
CA LYS A 119 3.44 16.69 -10.38
C LYS A 119 3.82 15.22 -10.66
N VAL A 120 2.83 14.43 -11.06
CA VAL A 120 3.00 13.06 -11.57
C VAL A 120 2.50 13.00 -13.00
N PRO A 121 3.28 12.50 -13.98
CA PRO A 121 2.81 12.35 -15.36
C PRO A 121 1.60 11.40 -15.42
N LYS A 122 0.54 11.83 -16.10
CA LYS A 122 -0.67 11.03 -16.29
C LYS A 122 -0.37 9.70 -16.99
N GLU A 123 0.50 9.73 -17.99
CA GLU A 123 0.88 8.53 -18.75
C GLU A 123 1.48 7.44 -17.86
N THR A 124 2.28 7.80 -16.85
CA THR A 124 2.83 6.83 -15.88
C THR A 124 1.71 6.07 -15.16
N ILE A 125 0.65 6.76 -14.74
CA ILE A 125 -0.51 6.14 -14.08
C ILE A 125 -1.31 5.29 -15.07
N ASP A 126 -1.57 5.80 -16.28
CA ASP A 126 -2.33 5.08 -17.30
C ASP A 126 -1.65 3.75 -17.68
N ARG A 127 -0.32 3.74 -17.77
CA ARG A 127 0.48 2.53 -18.01
C ARG A 127 0.38 1.53 -16.86
N ALA A 128 0.44 2.00 -15.62
CA ALA A 128 0.25 1.15 -14.44
C ALA A 128 -1.14 0.52 -14.39
N VAL A 129 -2.18 1.27 -14.76
CA VAL A 129 -3.55 0.76 -14.86
C VAL A 129 -3.64 -0.35 -15.91
N ARG A 130 -3.05 -0.16 -17.10
CA ARG A 130 -3.00 -1.21 -18.14
C ARG A 130 -2.32 -2.48 -17.63
N TYR A 131 -1.12 -2.33 -17.06
CA TYR A 131 -0.35 -3.44 -16.49
C TYR A 131 -1.18 -4.27 -15.49
N ILE A 132 -1.89 -3.59 -14.58
CA ILE A 132 -2.73 -4.26 -13.57
C ILE A 132 -3.91 -5.00 -14.21
N ARG A 133 -4.59 -4.40 -15.21
CA ARG A 133 -5.67 -5.09 -15.93
C ARG A 133 -5.16 -6.35 -16.64
N ASP A 134 -3.98 -6.28 -17.24
CA ASP A 134 -3.35 -7.44 -17.93
C ASP A 134 -2.94 -8.56 -16.95
N CYS A 135 -2.79 -8.24 -15.66
CA CYS A 135 -2.56 -9.21 -14.59
C CYS A 135 -3.86 -9.87 -14.06
N GLN A 136 -5.04 -9.54 -14.59
CA GLN A 136 -6.29 -10.17 -14.14
C GLN A 136 -6.59 -11.47 -14.90
N ASN A 137 -6.91 -12.52 -14.16
CA ASN A 137 -7.33 -13.81 -14.70
C ASN A 137 -8.82 -13.86 -15.04
N PRO A 138 -9.27 -14.83 -15.86
CA PRO A 138 -10.69 -15.03 -16.15
C PRO A 138 -11.56 -15.21 -14.89
N ASP A 139 -11.03 -15.81 -13.83
CA ASP A 139 -11.71 -15.99 -12.53
C ASP A 139 -11.95 -14.68 -11.75
N GLY A 140 -11.46 -13.55 -12.26
CA GLY A 140 -11.56 -12.23 -11.63
C GLY A 140 -10.43 -11.91 -10.65
N GLY A 141 -9.65 -12.91 -10.24
CA GLY A 141 -8.49 -12.74 -9.39
C GLY A 141 -7.27 -12.25 -10.18
N PHE A 142 -6.22 -11.84 -9.47
CA PHE A 142 -5.00 -11.31 -10.08
C PHE A 142 -3.83 -12.27 -9.86
N ARG A 143 -3.07 -12.50 -10.93
CA ARG A 143 -1.80 -13.23 -10.89
C ARG A 143 -0.66 -12.28 -10.47
N TYR A 144 0.58 -12.78 -10.46
CA TYR A 144 1.72 -12.03 -9.89
C TYR A 144 2.30 -11.03 -10.90
N MET A 145 2.36 -11.43 -12.16
CA MET A 145 2.90 -10.70 -13.30
C MET A 145 2.06 -11.03 -14.52
N ILE A 146 2.28 -10.37 -15.65
CA ILE A 146 1.56 -10.67 -16.90
C ILE A 146 1.74 -12.14 -17.33
N GLN A 147 2.91 -12.73 -17.06
CA GLN A 147 3.18 -14.14 -17.35
C GLN A 147 2.12 -15.06 -16.72
N PRO A 148 1.72 -16.15 -17.40
CA PRO A 148 0.69 -17.06 -16.89
C PRO A 148 0.95 -17.53 -15.46
N GLY A 149 -0.09 -17.50 -14.64
CA GLY A 149 -0.02 -17.93 -13.25
C GLY A 149 -1.37 -17.88 -12.55
N ASN A 150 -1.45 -18.56 -11.41
CA ASN A 150 -2.69 -18.64 -10.62
C ASN A 150 -3.00 -17.31 -9.95
N SER A 151 -4.29 -17.03 -9.77
CA SER A 151 -4.79 -15.95 -8.92
C SER A 151 -4.47 -16.22 -7.44
N ALA A 152 -4.31 -15.16 -6.64
CA ALA A 152 -4.41 -15.28 -5.18
C ALA A 152 -4.98 -14.02 -4.57
N TRP A 153 -5.80 -14.19 -3.52
CA TRP A 153 -6.55 -13.11 -2.90
C TRP A 153 -5.69 -11.91 -2.43
N PRO A 154 -4.44 -12.05 -1.90
CA PRO A 154 -3.66 -10.87 -1.52
C PRO A 154 -3.22 -10.05 -2.74
N ARG A 155 -2.94 -10.72 -3.86
CA ARG A 155 -2.60 -10.06 -5.14
C ARG A 155 -3.84 -9.44 -5.76
N THR A 156 -4.99 -10.10 -5.69
CA THR A 156 -6.27 -9.52 -6.09
C THR A 156 -6.57 -8.24 -5.32
N ALA A 157 -6.40 -8.24 -4.00
CA ALA A 157 -6.60 -7.06 -3.17
C ALA A 157 -5.65 -5.92 -3.57
N ALA A 158 -4.37 -6.20 -3.77
CA ALA A 158 -3.39 -5.23 -4.26
C ALA A 158 -3.72 -4.68 -5.67
N GLY A 159 -4.16 -5.55 -6.60
CA GLY A 159 -4.56 -5.16 -7.95
C GLY A 159 -5.75 -4.21 -7.95
N VAL A 160 -6.83 -4.55 -7.25
CA VAL A 160 -8.01 -3.68 -7.13
C VAL A 160 -7.67 -2.37 -6.41
N ALA A 161 -6.89 -2.42 -5.32
CA ALA A 161 -6.41 -1.22 -4.65
C ALA A 161 -5.61 -0.31 -5.60
N THR A 162 -4.81 -0.89 -6.50
CA THR A 162 -4.02 -0.13 -7.47
C THR A 162 -4.93 0.68 -8.40
N LEU A 163 -6.02 0.07 -8.89
CA LEU A 163 -7.01 0.75 -9.73
C LEU A 163 -7.67 1.91 -8.97
N PHE A 164 -8.09 1.70 -7.72
CA PHE A 164 -8.65 2.77 -6.89
C PHE A 164 -7.67 3.92 -6.66
N TYR A 165 -6.40 3.63 -6.33
CA TYR A 165 -5.41 4.68 -6.10
C TYR A 165 -4.99 5.41 -7.38
N ALA A 166 -5.06 4.74 -8.53
CA ALA A 166 -4.94 5.38 -9.84
C ALA A 166 -6.10 6.34 -10.15
N GLY A 167 -7.20 6.29 -9.38
CA GLY A 167 -8.39 7.13 -9.57
C GLY A 167 -9.45 6.48 -10.46
N ILE A 168 -9.41 5.16 -10.64
CA ILE A 168 -10.43 4.39 -11.34
C ILE A 168 -11.38 3.83 -10.29
N TYR A 169 -12.64 4.26 -10.31
CA TYR A 169 -13.66 3.85 -9.33
C TYR A 169 -14.75 2.94 -9.92
N GLU A 170 -14.88 2.93 -11.25
CA GLU A 170 -15.83 2.11 -12.00
C GLU A 170 -15.08 1.42 -13.14
N ASP A 171 -14.97 0.09 -13.08
CA ASP A 171 -14.27 -0.74 -14.05
C ASP A 171 -14.68 -2.21 -13.87
N ASP A 172 -14.81 -2.98 -14.96
CA ASP A 172 -15.14 -4.41 -14.90
C ASP A 172 -14.09 -5.18 -14.07
N SER A 173 -12.82 -4.82 -14.17
CA SER A 173 -11.75 -5.44 -13.39
C SER A 173 -11.91 -5.21 -11.89
N ILE A 174 -12.46 -4.07 -11.47
CA ILE A 174 -12.75 -3.78 -10.06
C ILE A 174 -13.90 -4.69 -9.59
N SER A 175 -15.02 -4.72 -10.32
CA SER A 175 -16.18 -5.55 -9.95
C SER A 175 -15.81 -7.03 -9.84
N ARG A 176 -15.12 -7.58 -10.84
CA ARG A 176 -14.68 -8.98 -10.84
C ARG A 176 -13.66 -9.27 -9.73
N GLY A 177 -12.77 -8.33 -9.45
CA GLY A 177 -11.81 -8.44 -8.36
C GLY A 177 -12.46 -8.45 -6.98
N ILE A 178 -13.46 -7.59 -6.75
CA ILE A 178 -14.25 -7.58 -5.50
C ILE A 178 -14.99 -8.90 -5.33
N THR A 179 -15.69 -9.38 -6.36
CA THR A 179 -16.38 -10.68 -6.31
C THR A 179 -15.42 -11.83 -6.02
N TYR A 180 -14.21 -11.82 -6.60
CA TYR A 180 -13.19 -12.80 -6.26
C TYR A 180 -12.80 -12.73 -4.78
N LEU A 181 -12.59 -11.53 -4.22
CA LEU A 181 -12.24 -11.34 -2.81
C LEU A 181 -13.33 -11.82 -1.87
N GLU A 182 -14.60 -11.49 -2.15
CA GLU A 182 -15.75 -11.95 -1.37
C GLU A 182 -15.82 -13.47 -1.30
N ASN A 183 -15.62 -14.14 -2.44
CA ASN A 183 -15.61 -15.60 -2.52
C ASN A 183 -14.39 -16.25 -1.86
N ALA A 184 -13.21 -15.64 -2.01
CA ALA A 184 -11.95 -16.22 -1.55
C ALA A 184 -11.71 -16.04 -0.04
N VAL A 185 -12.08 -14.86 0.48
CA VAL A 185 -11.73 -14.41 1.85
C VAL A 185 -12.75 -13.44 2.45
N GLY A 186 -13.96 -13.33 1.88
CA GLY A 186 -15.03 -12.52 2.47
C GLY A 186 -15.65 -13.14 3.72
N PRO A 187 -16.49 -12.39 4.45
CA PRO A 187 -17.17 -12.87 5.65
C PRO A 187 -17.87 -14.22 5.48
N ASP A 188 -18.59 -14.39 4.35
CA ASP A 188 -19.36 -15.60 4.07
C ASP A 188 -18.51 -16.78 3.56
N SER A 189 -17.23 -16.55 3.24
CA SER A 189 -16.32 -17.61 2.79
C SER A 189 -15.91 -18.59 3.89
N GLY A 190 -16.05 -18.18 5.16
CA GLY A 190 -15.51 -18.89 6.33
C GLY A 190 -13.97 -18.93 6.36
N ARG A 191 -13.28 -18.23 5.45
CA ARG A 191 -11.81 -18.25 5.31
C ARG A 191 -11.14 -16.98 5.76
N MET A 192 -11.91 -15.96 6.14
CA MET A 192 -11.37 -14.64 6.44
C MET A 192 -10.32 -14.63 7.57
N SER A 193 -10.54 -15.45 8.60
CA SER A 193 -9.64 -15.62 9.74
C SER A 193 -8.55 -16.68 9.52
N THR A 194 -8.48 -17.28 8.32
CA THR A 194 -7.48 -18.32 8.01
C THR A 194 -6.11 -17.66 7.83
N ILE A 195 -5.25 -17.82 8.84
CA ILE A 195 -3.88 -17.32 8.80
C ILE A 195 -3.11 -18.09 7.73
N SER A 196 -2.56 -17.34 6.78
CA SER A 196 -1.73 -17.86 5.69
C SER A 196 -0.57 -16.90 5.44
N SER A 197 0.39 -17.31 4.61
CA SER A 197 1.43 -16.40 4.14
C SER A 197 0.78 -15.14 3.55
N HIS A 198 1.25 -13.96 3.95
CA HIS A 198 0.72 -12.66 3.51
C HIS A 198 -0.65 -12.26 4.07
N TYR A 199 -1.14 -12.90 5.14
CA TYR A 199 -2.44 -12.57 5.77
C TYR A 199 -2.63 -11.07 6.01
N LEU A 200 -1.74 -10.44 6.78
CA LEU A 200 -1.83 -9.00 7.07
C LEU A 200 -1.64 -8.11 5.84
N TYR A 201 -0.80 -8.55 4.89
CA TYR A 201 -0.59 -7.82 3.65
C TYR A 201 -1.86 -7.80 2.79
N GLY A 202 -2.50 -8.96 2.63
CA GLY A 202 -3.73 -9.06 1.87
C GLY A 202 -4.87 -8.30 2.55
N HIS A 203 -5.04 -8.44 3.87
CA HIS A 203 -6.09 -7.73 4.62
C HIS A 203 -5.88 -6.22 4.68
N TYR A 204 -4.62 -5.76 4.69
CA TYR A 204 -4.29 -4.35 4.53
C TYR A 204 -4.92 -3.77 3.26
N TYR A 205 -4.76 -4.42 2.11
CA TYR A 205 -5.35 -3.94 0.86
C TYR A 205 -6.84 -4.27 0.73
N ALA A 206 -7.29 -5.44 1.16
CA ALA A 206 -8.70 -5.83 1.04
C ALA A 206 -9.59 -4.89 1.85
N CYS A 207 -9.16 -4.50 3.05
CA CYS A 207 -9.87 -3.51 3.86
C CYS A 207 -9.95 -2.14 3.15
N GLN A 208 -8.88 -1.71 2.47
CA GLN A 208 -8.91 -0.46 1.67
C GLN A 208 -9.86 -0.58 0.48
N VAL A 209 -9.83 -1.70 -0.23
CA VAL A 209 -10.73 -1.99 -1.36
C VAL A 209 -12.19 -1.90 -0.92
N MET A 210 -12.56 -2.63 0.14
CA MET A 210 -13.93 -2.62 0.63
C MET A 210 -14.33 -1.25 1.19
N PHE A 211 -13.41 -0.55 1.84
CA PHE A 211 -13.66 0.80 2.35
C PHE A 211 -13.94 1.82 1.24
N ILE A 212 -13.15 1.80 0.16
CA ILE A 212 -13.32 2.72 -0.98
C ILE A 212 -14.60 2.38 -1.75
N ALA A 213 -14.85 1.09 -2.00
CA ALA A 213 -16.10 0.59 -2.59
C ALA A 213 -17.32 1.03 -1.77
N GLY A 214 -17.22 1.03 -0.44
CA GLY A 214 -18.26 1.49 0.45
C GLY A 214 -19.46 0.54 0.44
N GLY A 215 -20.66 1.10 0.64
CA GLY A 215 -21.91 0.34 0.50
C GLY A 215 -21.95 -0.93 1.35
N GLU A 216 -22.46 -2.01 0.75
CA GLU A 216 -22.60 -3.30 1.43
C GLU A 216 -21.28 -4.04 1.59
N GLN A 217 -20.35 -3.85 0.64
CA GLN A 217 -19.00 -4.41 0.70
C GLN A 217 -18.29 -3.97 1.99
N TRP A 218 -18.37 -2.68 2.34
CA TRP A 218 -17.78 -2.19 3.58
C TRP A 218 -18.54 -2.66 4.82
N ARG A 219 -19.88 -2.59 4.80
CA ARG A 219 -20.73 -2.92 5.97
C ARG A 219 -20.59 -4.38 6.40
N SER A 220 -20.42 -5.29 5.45
CA SER A 220 -20.22 -6.72 5.72
C SER A 220 -18.78 -7.02 6.13
N TRP A 221 -17.78 -6.44 5.45
CA TRP A 221 -16.37 -6.75 5.66
C TRP A 221 -15.83 -6.25 7.00
N TRP A 222 -16.09 -4.97 7.31
CA TRP A 222 -15.44 -4.27 8.42
C TRP A 222 -15.69 -4.89 9.80
N PRO A 223 -16.94 -5.21 10.20
CA PRO A 223 -17.20 -5.76 11.53
C PRO A 223 -16.42 -7.04 11.79
N VAL A 224 -16.31 -7.90 10.79
CA VAL A 224 -15.70 -9.22 10.96
C VAL A 224 -14.17 -9.12 11.01
N ILE A 225 -13.52 -8.35 10.12
CA ILE A 225 -12.05 -8.21 10.17
C ILE A 225 -11.60 -7.45 11.43
N ARG A 226 -12.41 -6.48 11.88
CA ARG A 226 -12.17 -5.77 13.14
C ARG A 226 -12.18 -6.74 14.31
N GLU A 227 -13.20 -7.59 14.40
CA GLU A 227 -13.34 -8.55 15.49
C GLU A 227 -12.21 -9.59 15.48
N ASP A 228 -11.84 -10.09 14.31
CA ASP A 228 -10.73 -11.04 14.16
C ASP A 228 -9.39 -10.45 14.61
N LEU A 229 -9.12 -9.19 14.25
CA LEU A 229 -7.93 -8.49 14.72
C LEU A 229 -7.98 -8.25 16.24
N ILE A 230 -9.10 -7.80 16.81
CA ILE A 230 -9.20 -7.61 18.27
C ILE A 230 -8.95 -8.92 19.02
N ARG A 231 -9.53 -10.04 18.57
CA ARG A 231 -9.36 -11.36 19.22
C ARG A 231 -7.94 -11.91 19.11
N SER A 232 -7.20 -11.53 18.07
CA SER A 232 -5.84 -12.01 17.83
C SER A 232 -4.75 -11.14 18.46
N GLN A 233 -5.13 -10.07 19.16
CA GLN A 233 -4.19 -9.23 19.88
C GLN A 233 -3.54 -10.01 21.02
N SER A 234 -2.21 -9.93 21.11
CA SER A 234 -1.46 -10.48 22.25
C SER A 234 -1.64 -9.62 23.50
N SER A 235 -1.35 -10.17 24.68
CA SER A 235 -1.54 -9.48 25.96
C SER A 235 -0.68 -8.22 26.13
N ASP A 236 0.45 -8.14 25.42
CA ASP A 236 1.32 -6.96 25.35
C ASP A 236 0.82 -5.89 24.34
N GLY A 237 -0.31 -6.16 23.69
CA GLY A 237 -0.93 -5.29 22.69
C GLY A 237 -0.44 -5.50 21.26
N SER A 238 0.52 -6.40 21.03
CA SER A 238 1.09 -6.66 19.71
C SER A 238 0.26 -7.64 18.87
N TRP A 239 0.52 -7.68 17.56
CA TRP A 239 0.02 -8.71 16.66
C TRP A 239 1.16 -9.51 16.05
N ASN A 240 1.25 -10.78 16.38
CA ASN A 240 2.23 -11.71 15.82
C ASN A 240 1.58 -12.71 14.85
N LEU A 241 0.85 -12.17 13.86
CA LEU A 241 0.09 -12.97 12.89
C LEU A 241 0.94 -13.44 11.68
N ASN A 242 2.16 -12.93 11.54
CA ASN A 242 3.10 -13.32 10.50
C ASN A 242 4.46 -13.67 11.13
N THR A 243 4.78 -14.97 11.20
CA THR A 243 5.97 -15.48 11.89
C THR A 243 7.31 -15.00 11.32
N ASN A 244 7.33 -14.47 10.08
CA ASN A 244 8.57 -14.24 9.33
C ASN A 244 9.00 -12.76 9.25
N VAL A 245 8.21 -11.81 9.78
CA VAL A 245 8.45 -10.36 9.59
C VAL A 245 8.58 -9.58 10.91
N GLY A 246 8.16 -10.16 12.03
CA GLY A 246 8.22 -9.54 13.36
C GLY A 246 6.92 -8.90 13.81
N ALA A 247 6.80 -8.69 15.14
CA ALA A 247 5.61 -8.16 15.78
C ALA A 247 5.39 -6.67 15.47
N GLU A 248 6.44 -5.93 15.13
CA GLU A 248 6.39 -4.50 14.78
C GLU A 248 5.61 -4.30 13.47
N TYR A 249 5.96 -5.08 12.44
CA TYR A 249 5.22 -5.11 11.17
C TYR A 249 3.77 -5.55 11.40
N GLY A 250 3.59 -6.62 12.17
CA GLY A 250 2.28 -7.20 12.43
C GLY A 250 1.33 -6.21 13.11
N THR A 251 1.84 -5.57 14.17
CA THR A 251 1.14 -4.54 14.93
C THR A 251 0.85 -3.31 14.07
N ALA A 252 1.81 -2.83 13.28
CA ALA A 252 1.61 -1.67 12.42
C ALA A 252 0.50 -1.91 11.38
N MET A 253 0.49 -3.08 10.73
CA MET A 253 -0.53 -3.44 9.74
C MET A 253 -1.92 -3.60 10.37
N ALA A 254 -2.01 -4.34 11.48
CA ALA A 254 -3.27 -4.51 12.21
C ALA A 254 -3.85 -3.15 12.65
N LEU A 255 -3.01 -2.27 13.19
CA LEU A 255 -3.42 -0.93 13.58
C LEU A 255 -3.83 -0.06 12.40
N ILE A 256 -3.21 -0.18 11.22
CA ILE A 256 -3.67 0.59 10.05
C ILE A 256 -5.04 0.11 9.60
N VAL A 257 -5.26 -1.21 9.53
CA VAL A 257 -6.57 -1.80 9.21
C VAL A 257 -7.61 -1.32 10.23
N LEU A 258 -7.31 -1.42 11.52
CA LEU A 258 -8.24 -1.03 12.59
C LEU A 258 -8.58 0.47 12.61
N GLN A 259 -7.73 1.31 12.00
CA GLN A 259 -7.88 2.76 11.99
C GLN A 259 -8.41 3.31 10.67
N MET A 260 -8.68 2.46 9.68
CA MET A 260 -9.27 2.86 8.39
C MET A 260 -10.48 3.80 8.53
N PRO A 261 -11.43 3.56 9.47
CA PRO A 261 -12.59 4.45 9.63
C PRO A 261 -12.25 5.89 10.03
N LYS A 262 -11.07 6.15 10.61
CA LYS A 262 -10.68 7.49 11.10
C LYS A 262 -10.41 8.49 9.97
N ARG A 263 -9.94 8.03 8.80
CA ARG A 263 -9.66 8.88 7.61
C ARG A 263 -8.66 10.02 7.84
N TYR A 264 -7.77 9.88 8.82
CA TYR A 264 -6.81 10.94 9.14
C TYR A 264 -5.64 11.02 8.16
N LEU A 265 -5.31 9.93 7.45
CA LEU A 265 -4.31 9.97 6.40
C LEU A 265 -4.90 10.54 5.10
N PRO A 266 -4.26 11.55 4.47
CA PRO A 266 -4.65 12.07 3.15
C PRO A 266 -4.92 11.01 2.10
N ILE A 267 -4.17 9.90 2.06
CA ILE A 267 -4.38 8.84 1.07
C ILE A 267 -5.76 8.14 1.19
N PHE A 268 -6.39 8.19 2.36
CA PHE A 268 -7.71 7.58 2.60
C PHE A 268 -8.88 8.58 2.47
N GLN A 269 -8.60 9.82 2.09
CA GLN A 269 -9.62 10.84 1.85
C GLN A 269 -10.06 10.80 0.37
N LYS A 270 -11.38 10.94 0.13
CA LYS A 270 -11.98 10.96 -1.23
C LYS A 270 -11.82 12.33 -1.86
#